data_AF-A0A811KY14-F1
#
_entry.id   AF-A0A811KY14-F1
#
_cell.length_a   1.000
_cell.length_b   1.000
_cell.length_c   1.000
_cell.angle_alpha   90.00
_cell.angle_beta   90.00
_cell.angle_gamma   90.00
#
_symmetry.space_group_name_H-M   'P 1'
#
loop_
_entity.id
_entity.type
_entity.pdbx_description
1 polymer ?
#
loop_
_entity_poly.entity_id
_entity_poly.type
_entity_poly.pdbx_seq_one_letter_code
_entity_poly.pdbx_strand_id
1 'polypeptide(L)'
;MAQNEEKTSDMAKRMFNSMKKRKMVEKAEDTPSTSEETNSNDMSEESEANSEKLRKKAREALLRESARGKERAERMGSQGWVKPKSLNTNKVFLSRVLQSTLSSGKIHKHKKKRELKDK
;
A
#
# COMPACT_ATOMS: atom_id res chain seq x y z
N MET A 1 26.85 -2.20 29.94
CA MET A 1 26.81 -1.09 28.97
C MET A 1 26.78 -1.57 27.52
N ALA A 2 27.53 -2.61 27.14
CA ALA A 2 27.59 -3.14 25.77
C ALA A 2 26.24 -3.48 25.09
N GLN A 3 25.24 -4.00 25.81
CA GLN A 3 23.96 -4.39 25.21
C GLN A 3 23.03 -3.23 24.80
N ASN A 4 23.31 -2.01 25.28
CA ASN A 4 22.55 -0.83 24.85
C ASN A 4 23.08 -0.29 23.51
N GLU A 5 24.39 -0.38 23.28
CA GLU A 5 25.04 0.05 22.05
C GLU A 5 24.59 -0.83 20.86
N GLU A 6 24.51 -2.15 21.05
CA GLU A 6 24.02 -3.07 20.02
C GLU A 6 22.58 -2.76 19.60
N LYS A 7 21.68 -2.50 20.57
CA LYS A 7 20.28 -2.13 20.32
C LYS A 7 20.15 -0.79 19.59
N THR A 8 20.98 0.19 19.93
CA THR A 8 21.03 1.48 19.22
C THR A 8 21.56 1.32 17.79
N SER A 9 22.56 0.46 17.60
CA SER A 9 23.10 0.16 16.26
C SER A 9 22.06 -0.53 15.37
N ASP A 10 21.27 -1.44 15.94
CA ASP A 10 20.24 -2.16 15.20
C ASP A 10 19.05 -1.28 14.86
N MET A 11 18.70 -0.35 15.75
CA MET A 11 17.71 0.69 15.45
C MET A 11 18.20 1.59 14.30
N ALA A 12 19.47 2.02 14.33
CA ALA A 12 20.07 2.84 13.28
C ALA A 12 20.10 2.11 11.91
N LYS A 13 20.46 0.81 11.89
CA LYS A 13 20.43 -0.02 10.68
C LYS A 13 19.02 -0.15 10.11
N ARG A 14 18.00 -0.32 10.96
CA ARG A 14 16.58 -0.38 10.54
C ARG A 14 16.12 0.96 9.96
N MET A 15 16.51 2.08 10.56
CA MET A 15 16.20 3.41 10.04
C MET A 15 16.86 3.66 8.68
N PHE A 16 18.13 3.29 8.51
CA PHE A 16 18.84 3.44 7.24
C PHE A 16 18.19 2.61 6.11
N ASN A 17 17.83 1.35 6.39
CA ASN A 17 17.16 0.49 5.43
C ASN A 17 15.74 0.99 5.08
N SER A 18 15.03 1.57 6.06
CA SER A 18 13.74 2.23 5.84
C SER A 18 13.87 3.48 4.95
N MET A 19 14.89 4.31 5.17
CA MET A 19 15.17 5.48 4.32
C MET A 19 15.56 5.08 2.90
N LYS A 20 16.37 4.02 2.74
CA LYS A 20 16.73 3.49 1.41
C LYS A 20 15.52 2.95 0.64
N LYS A 21 14.56 2.31 1.32
CA LYS A 21 13.29 1.89 0.71
C LYS A 21 12.45 3.10 0.28
N ARG A 22 12.30 4.12 1.12
CA ARG A 22 11.56 5.35 0.75
C ARG A 22 12.18 6.09 -0.43
N LYS A 23 13.52 6.19 -0.47
CA LYS A 23 14.24 6.81 -1.59
C LYS A 23 14.11 6.03 -2.92
N MET A 24 13.87 4.72 -2.86
CA MET A 24 13.55 3.93 -4.07
C MET A 24 12.08 4.00 -4.46
N VAL A 25 11.17 4.21 -3.50
CA VAL A 25 9.75 4.47 -3.76
C VAL A 25 9.55 5.87 -4.35
N GLU A 26 10.23 6.90 -3.84
CA GLU A 26 10.23 8.24 -4.45
C GLU A 26 10.77 8.26 -5.89
N LYS A 27 11.59 7.29 -6.28
CA LYS A 27 12.10 7.14 -7.66
C LYS A 27 11.14 6.34 -8.57
N ALA A 28 10.04 5.83 -8.03
CA ALA A 28 9.09 4.96 -8.72
C ALA A 28 7.63 5.50 -8.70
N GLU A 29 7.40 6.70 -8.17
CA GLU A 29 6.08 7.32 -8.09
C GLU A 29 6.11 8.59 -8.94
N ASP A 30 5.42 8.54 -10.07
CA ASP A 30 5.20 9.65 -10.99
C ASP A 30 4.66 10.89 -10.25
N THR A 31 5.26 12.04 -10.54
CA THR A 31 4.92 13.35 -9.98
C THR A 31 3.47 13.77 -10.29
N PRO A 32 2.72 14.36 -9.35
CA PRO A 32 1.51 15.10 -9.68
C PRO A 32 1.87 16.44 -10.33
N SER A 33 1.30 16.67 -11.51
CA SER A 33 1.31 17.88 -12.35
C SER A 33 1.71 19.18 -11.63
N THR A 34 2.81 19.80 -12.07
CA THR A 34 3.10 21.24 -11.89
C THR A 34 3.08 21.87 -13.27
N SER A 35 2.26 22.90 -13.43
CA SER A 35 2.08 23.70 -14.64
C SER A 35 3.28 24.60 -14.90
N GLU A 36 4.08 24.31 -15.92
CA GLU A 36 4.94 25.29 -16.59
C GLU A 36 4.90 25.02 -18.10
N GLU A 37 4.30 25.95 -18.84
CA GLU A 37 4.50 26.04 -20.29
C GLU A 37 5.92 26.56 -20.53
N THR A 38 6.77 25.81 -21.24
CA THR A 38 7.67 26.37 -22.26
C THR A 38 8.30 25.27 -23.12
N ASN A 39 7.96 25.38 -24.40
CA ASN A 39 8.78 25.23 -25.60
C ASN A 39 9.26 23.87 -26.15
N SER A 40 9.16 23.84 -27.47
CA SER A 40 9.16 22.72 -28.40
C SER A 40 10.53 22.15 -28.76
N ASN A 41 10.44 20.93 -29.27
CA ASN A 41 11.39 20.15 -30.08
C ASN A 41 12.42 19.32 -29.33
N ASP A 42 12.40 18.01 -29.65
CA ASP A 42 13.42 16.98 -29.43
C ASP A 42 13.22 16.00 -28.25
N MET A 43 12.06 15.32 -28.13
CA MET A 43 11.88 14.14 -27.23
C MET A 43 10.77 13.16 -27.70
N SER A 44 10.53 12.98 -29.01
CA SER A 44 9.41 12.16 -29.49
C SER A 44 9.68 10.65 -29.51
N GLU A 45 10.91 10.21 -29.80
CA GLU A 45 11.20 8.78 -30.04
C GLU A 45 11.29 7.95 -28.76
N GLU A 46 11.77 8.53 -27.66
CA GLU A 46 11.94 7.81 -26.40
C GLU A 46 10.61 7.55 -25.69
N SER A 47 9.62 8.42 -25.92
CA SER A 47 8.25 8.29 -25.36
C SER A 47 7.46 7.15 -26.01
N GLU A 48 7.58 6.96 -27.33
CA GLU A 48 6.89 5.89 -28.06
C GLU A 48 7.52 4.52 -27.79
N ALA A 49 8.86 4.46 -27.73
CA ALA A 49 9.57 3.25 -27.33
C ALA A 49 9.22 2.82 -25.89
N ASN A 50 9.04 3.79 -24.98
CA ASN A 50 8.58 3.52 -23.62
C ASN A 50 7.11 3.04 -23.60
N SER A 51 6.23 3.66 -24.37
CA SER A 51 4.83 3.25 -24.55
C SER A 51 4.71 1.80 -25.05
N GLU A 52 5.51 1.42 -26.06
CA GLU A 52 5.50 0.06 -26.61
C GLU A 52 6.06 -0.97 -25.61
N LYS A 53 7.11 -0.61 -24.85
CA LYS A 53 7.61 -1.44 -23.73
C LYS A 53 6.53 -1.63 -22.65
N LEU A 54 5.81 -0.55 -22.31
CA LEU A 54 4.70 -0.60 -21.35
C LEU A 54 3.56 -1.50 -21.85
N ARG A 55 3.21 -1.40 -23.13
CA ARG A 55 2.20 -2.24 -23.77
C ARG A 55 2.58 -3.72 -23.75
N LYS A 56 3.84 -4.05 -24.07
CA LYS A 56 4.34 -5.43 -23.97
C LYS A 56 4.26 -5.95 -22.54
N LYS A 57 4.71 -5.17 -21.56
CA LYS A 57 4.63 -5.50 -20.14
C LYS A 57 3.19 -5.69 -19.67
N ALA A 58 2.27 -4.83 -20.11
CA ALA A 58 0.84 -4.95 -19.80
C ALA A 58 0.24 -6.24 -20.40
N ARG A 59 0.57 -6.56 -21.66
CA ARG A 59 0.12 -7.79 -22.34
C ARG A 59 0.60 -9.04 -21.60
N GLU A 60 1.88 -9.08 -21.22
CA GLU A 60 2.45 -10.18 -20.43
C GLU A 60 1.78 -10.30 -19.06
N ALA A 61 1.51 -9.19 -18.39
CA ALA A 61 0.81 -9.18 -17.11
C ALA A 61 -0.63 -9.74 -17.24
N LEU A 62 -1.36 -9.37 -18.30
CA LEU A 62 -2.70 -9.90 -18.58
C LEU A 62 -2.69 -11.42 -18.85
N LEU A 63 -1.73 -11.91 -19.64
CA LEU A 63 -1.58 -13.34 -19.92
C LEU A 63 -1.23 -14.12 -18.64
N ARG A 64 -0.32 -13.59 -17.82
CA ARG A 64 0.06 -14.19 -16.55
C ARG A 64 -1.12 -14.24 -15.57
N GLU A 65 -1.91 -13.18 -15.45
CA GLU A 65 -3.08 -13.18 -14.57
C GLU A 65 -4.16 -14.13 -15.08
N SER A 66 -4.39 -14.19 -16.39
CA SER A 66 -5.31 -15.15 -17.01
C SER A 66 -4.92 -16.60 -16.70
N ALA A 67 -3.63 -16.95 -16.82
CA ALA A 67 -3.14 -18.29 -16.49
C ALA A 67 -3.37 -18.64 -15.01
N ARG A 68 -3.06 -17.71 -14.09
CA ARG A 68 -3.36 -17.88 -12.66
C ARG A 68 -4.85 -17.99 -12.38
N GLY A 69 -5.67 -17.24 -13.12
CA GLY A 69 -7.13 -17.30 -13.06
C GLY A 69 -7.66 -18.69 -13.43
N LYS A 70 -7.15 -19.27 -14.52
CA LYS A 70 -7.45 -20.64 -14.95
C LYS A 70 -7.09 -21.65 -13.85
N GLU A 71 -5.87 -21.62 -13.34
CA GLU A 71 -5.39 -22.53 -12.30
C GLU A 71 -6.22 -22.41 -10.99
N ARG A 72 -6.59 -21.18 -10.62
CA ARG A 72 -7.47 -20.93 -9.46
C ARG A 72 -8.86 -21.53 -9.69
N ALA A 73 -9.42 -21.37 -10.88
CA ALA A 73 -10.72 -21.92 -11.24
C ALA A 73 -10.71 -23.46 -11.31
N GLU A 74 -9.65 -24.07 -11.85
CA GLU A 74 -9.50 -25.53 -11.87
C GLU A 74 -9.38 -26.10 -10.45
N ARG A 75 -8.62 -25.44 -9.57
CA ARG A 75 -8.42 -25.89 -8.19
C ARG A 75 -9.64 -25.69 -7.29
N MET A 76 -10.25 -24.51 -7.35
CA MET A 76 -11.28 -24.09 -6.39
C MET A 76 -12.70 -24.11 -6.98
N GLY A 77 -12.84 -24.30 -8.29
CA GLY A 77 -14.11 -24.22 -9.00
C GLY A 77 -14.82 -22.88 -8.82
N SER A 78 -16.15 -22.91 -8.96
CA SER A 78 -17.03 -21.77 -8.69
C SER A 78 -16.98 -21.28 -7.24
N GLN A 79 -16.50 -22.12 -6.30
CA GLN A 79 -16.42 -21.80 -4.88
C GLN A 79 -15.23 -20.90 -4.50
N GLY A 80 -14.22 -20.75 -5.37
CA GLY A 80 -13.06 -19.89 -5.11
C GLY A 80 -13.37 -18.39 -4.99
N TRP A 81 -14.52 -17.96 -5.53
CA TRP A 81 -15.04 -16.60 -5.42
C TRP A 81 -16.14 -16.46 -4.36
N VAL A 82 -16.61 -17.57 -3.80
CA VAL A 82 -17.63 -17.56 -2.76
C VAL A 82 -16.97 -17.09 -1.48
N LYS A 83 -17.52 -16.02 -0.89
CA LYS A 83 -17.04 -15.50 0.39
C LYS A 83 -17.00 -16.66 1.40
N PRO A 84 -15.86 -16.91 2.07
CA PRO A 84 -15.77 -18.02 3.01
C PRO A 84 -16.94 -17.88 3.99
N LYS A 85 -17.66 -18.98 4.22
CA LYS A 85 -18.70 -19.02 5.26
C LYS A 85 -17.99 -18.52 6.51
N SER A 86 -18.35 -17.30 6.96
CA SER A 86 -17.69 -16.68 8.09
C SER A 86 -17.64 -17.73 9.18
N LEU A 87 -16.45 -18.06 9.68
CA LEU A 87 -16.31 -18.95 10.82
C LEU A 87 -17.42 -18.59 11.82
N ASN A 88 -18.00 -19.59 12.48
CA ASN A 88 -19.13 -19.49 13.42
C ASN A 88 -18.91 -18.54 14.62
N THR A 89 -17.99 -17.59 14.50
CA THR A 89 -17.81 -16.39 15.29
C THR A 89 -19.15 -15.81 15.75
N ASN A 90 -19.21 -15.58 17.05
CA ASN A 90 -20.31 -14.88 17.67
C ASN A 90 -20.34 -13.44 17.14
N LYS A 91 -21.33 -13.13 16.29
CA LYS A 91 -21.47 -11.82 15.64
C LYS A 91 -21.58 -10.67 16.64
N VAL A 92 -22.16 -10.92 17.81
CA VAL A 92 -22.30 -9.93 18.88
C VAL A 92 -20.94 -9.64 19.50
N PHE A 93 -20.17 -10.69 19.81
CA PHE A 93 -18.81 -10.54 20.33
C PHE A 93 -17.93 -9.78 19.34
N LEU A 94 -17.91 -10.19 18.06
CA LEU A 94 -17.11 -9.53 17.04
C LEU A 94 -17.50 -8.05 16.87
N SER A 95 -18.80 -7.74 16.85
CA SER A 95 -19.27 -6.36 16.77
C SER A 95 -18.77 -5.50 17.95
N ARG A 96 -18.86 -6.01 19.18
CA ARG A 96 -18.36 -5.32 20.39
C ARG A 96 -16.85 -5.13 20.37
N VAL A 97 -16.10 -6.14 19.93
CA VAL A 97 -14.63 -6.06 19.79
C VAL A 97 -14.25 -5.02 18.74
N LEU A 98 -14.90 -5.00 17.58
CA LEU A 98 -14.63 -4.01 16.55
C LEU A 98 -14.95 -2.59 17.03
N GLN A 99 -16.06 -2.40 17.74
CA GLN A 99 -16.44 -1.09 18.29
C GLN A 99 -15.44 -0.58 19.34
N SER A 100 -14.93 -1.46 20.21
CA SER A 100 -13.95 -1.08 21.23
C SER A 100 -12.54 -0.86 20.67
N THR A 101 -12.11 -1.65 19.67
CA THR A 101 -10.74 -1.60 19.14
C THR A 101 -10.56 -0.62 17.98
N LEU A 102 -11.58 -0.43 17.12
CA LEU A 102 -11.49 0.46 15.95
C LEU A 102 -11.85 1.92 16.26
N SER A 103 -12.40 2.22 17.43
CA SER A 103 -12.78 3.60 17.80
C SER A 103 -11.61 4.49 18.25
N SER A 104 -10.36 4.04 18.09
CA SER A 104 -9.16 4.77 18.52
C SER A 104 -9.04 6.19 17.93
N GLY A 105 -9.66 6.45 16.76
CA GLY A 105 -9.70 7.77 16.12
C GLY A 105 -10.77 8.76 16.65
N LYS A 106 -11.76 8.31 17.45
CA LYS A 106 -12.81 9.19 18.00
C LYS A 106 -12.50 9.66 19.42
N ILE A 107 -11.80 8.84 20.22
CA ILE A 107 -11.41 9.20 21.59
C ILE A 107 -10.40 10.35 21.60
N HIS A 108 -9.46 10.38 20.64
CA HIS A 108 -8.49 11.49 20.51
C HIS A 108 -9.13 12.83 20.13
N LYS A 109 -10.25 12.82 19.39
CA LYS A 109 -10.94 14.06 18.98
C LYS A 109 -11.72 14.69 20.14
N HIS A 110 -12.29 13.89 21.04
CA HIS A 110 -13.00 14.40 22.20
C HIS A 110 -12.07 14.92 23.30
N LYS A 111 -10.86 14.36 23.46
CA LYS A 111 -9.88 14.86 24.42
C LYS A 111 -9.34 16.25 24.03
N LYS A 112 -8.97 16.42 22.74
CA LYS A 112 -8.51 17.72 22.20
C LYS A 112 -9.57 18.82 22.30
N LYS A 113 -10.87 18.51 22.12
CA LYS A 113 -11.95 19.50 22.28
C LYS A 113 -12.25 19.90 23.73
N ARG A 114 -11.90 19.06 24.72
CA ARG A 114 -12.04 19.40 26.14
C ARG A 114 -10.89 20.30 26.59
N GLU A 115 -9.66 19.98 26.18
CA GLU A 115 -8.47 20.79 26.52
C GLU A 115 -8.42 22.17 25.85
N LEU A 116 -9.18 22.40 24.76
CA LEU A 116 -9.34 23.72 24.13
C LEU A 116 -10.46 24.58 24.73
N LYS A 117 -11.29 24.03 25.63
CA LYS A 117 -12.36 24.78 26.32
C LYS A 117 -11.94 25.30 27.70
N ASP A 118 -10.86 24.77 28.25
CA ASP A 118 -10.32 25.12 29.56
C ASP A 118 -9.10 26.07 29.47
N LYS A 119 -8.93 26.76 28.34
CA LYS A 119 -7.98 27.87 28.11
C LYS A 119 -8.74 29.09 27.65
#